data_AF-A0A9E3EBB0-F1
#
_entry.id   AF-A0A9E3EBB0-F1
#
_cell.length_a   1.000
_cell.length_b   1.000
_cell.length_c   1.000
_cell.angle_alpha   90.00
_cell.angle_beta   90.00
_cell.angle_gamma   90.00
#
_symmetry.space_group_name_H-M   'P 1'
#
loop_
_entity.id
_entity.type
_entity.pdbx_description
1 polymer ?
#
loop_
_entity_poly.entity_id
_entity_poly.type
_entity_poly.pdbx_seq_one_letter_code
_entity_poly.pdbx_strand_id
1 'polypeptide(L)'
;MDGTTQPAPEGFDALLAWIEAEIAAPDAAPLTLQRIAAHAGLSPYHFSRLFTARTGRSVMLHVRQRRLSAAARRLAGEPGLKLANLAFDSGFESQEAFTRAFR
;
A
#
# COMPACT_ATOMS: atom_id res chain seq x y z
N MET A 1 25.54 2.37 -7.24
CA MET A 1 26.04 2.27 -5.86
C MET A 1 25.22 3.29 -5.11
N ASP A 2 24.21 2.96 -4.31
CA ASP A 2 24.11 1.90 -3.31
C ASP A 2 22.79 1.12 -3.46
N GLY A 3 22.90 -0.19 -3.68
CA GLY A 3 21.77 -1.10 -3.49
C GLY A 3 21.67 -1.36 -2.00
N THR A 4 20.87 -0.58 -1.28
CA THR A 4 20.46 -0.90 0.08
C THR A 4 19.77 -2.26 0.05
N THR A 5 20.54 -3.32 0.27
CA THR A 5 20.03 -4.65 0.63
C THR A 5 19.35 -4.47 1.98
N GLN A 6 18.09 -4.07 1.92
CA GLN A 6 17.25 -3.97 3.10
C GLN A 6 17.17 -5.39 3.67
N PRO A 7 17.49 -5.58 4.97
CA PRO A 7 17.47 -6.91 5.57
C PRO A 7 16.09 -7.53 5.36
N ALA A 8 16.07 -8.79 4.98
CA ALA A 8 14.81 -9.52 4.89
C ALA A 8 14.10 -9.42 6.24
N PRO A 9 12.80 -9.10 6.28
CA PRO A 9 12.08 -8.99 7.53
C PRO A 9 12.14 -10.34 8.25
N GLU A 10 12.59 -10.34 9.50
CA GLU A 10 12.63 -11.53 10.35
C GLU A 10 11.19 -11.90 10.77
N GLY A 11 10.47 -12.56 9.85
CA GLY A 11 9.11 -13.05 10.07
C GLY A 11 8.01 -12.26 9.37
N PHE A 12 6.82 -12.86 9.35
CA PHE A 12 5.66 -12.34 8.63
C PHE A 12 5.13 -11.03 9.23
N ASP A 13 5.20 -10.85 10.54
CA ASP A 13 4.74 -9.63 11.20
C ASP A 13 5.64 -8.44 10.88
N ALA A 14 6.96 -8.64 10.83
CA ALA A 14 7.91 -7.61 10.39
C ALA A 14 7.67 -7.20 8.93
N LEU A 15 7.38 -8.17 8.05
CA LEU A 15 7.00 -7.90 6.68
C LEU A 15 5.71 -7.05 6.59
N LEU A 16 4.69 -7.39 7.36
CA LEU A 16 3.44 -6.63 7.39
C LEU A 16 3.69 -5.21 7.90
N ALA A 17 4.47 -5.05 8.97
CA ALA A 17 4.83 -3.73 9.50
C ALA A 17 5.56 -2.87 8.46
N TRP A 18 6.49 -3.46 7.69
CA TRP A 18 7.15 -2.77 6.59
C TRP A 18 6.17 -2.37 5.47
N ILE A 19 5.27 -3.28 5.04
CA ILE A 19 4.23 -2.96 4.05
C ILE A 19 3.37 -1.77 4.52
N GLU A 20 3.03 -1.71 5.81
CA GLU A 20 2.27 -0.58 6.36
C GLU A 20 3.05 0.73 6.34
N ALA A 21 4.34 0.70 6.70
CA ALA A 21 5.18 1.89 6.64
C ALA A 21 5.30 2.44 5.21
N GLU A 22 5.48 1.55 4.22
CA GLU A 22 5.50 1.91 2.80
C GLU A 22 4.18 2.48 2.29
N ILE A 23 3.05 2.03 2.85
CA ILE A 23 1.73 2.58 2.50
C ILE A 23 1.50 3.96 3.14
N ALA A 24 2.02 4.18 4.34
CA ALA A 24 1.88 5.45 5.05
C ALA A 24 2.80 6.55 4.51
N ALA A 25 3.90 6.19 3.84
CA ALA A 25 4.86 7.12 3.29
C ALA A 25 4.33 7.79 2.00
N PRO A 26 4.14 9.12 1.98
CA PRO A 26 3.55 9.83 0.84
C PRO A 26 4.45 9.85 -0.40
N ASP A 27 5.78 9.83 -0.22
CA ASP A 27 6.76 9.85 -1.30
C ASP A 27 7.31 8.46 -1.66
N ALA A 28 6.70 7.39 -1.13
CA ALA A 28 7.17 6.04 -1.39
C ALA A 28 6.94 5.65 -2.85
N ALA A 29 7.95 4.99 -3.43
CA ALA A 29 7.83 4.38 -4.73
C ALA A 29 6.62 3.41 -4.78
N PRO A 30 6.09 3.09 -5.97
CA PRO A 30 4.99 2.13 -6.09
C PRO A 30 5.31 0.80 -5.38
N LEU A 31 4.42 0.39 -4.47
CA LEU A 31 4.56 -0.87 -3.75
C LEU A 31 4.04 -2.02 -4.62
N THR A 32 4.93 -2.63 -5.39
CA THR A 32 4.61 -3.72 -6.33
C THR A 32 4.85 -5.09 -5.71
N LEU A 33 4.21 -6.13 -6.27
CA LEU A 33 4.47 -7.52 -5.89
C LEU A 33 5.96 -7.87 -5.96
N GLN A 34 6.66 -7.41 -7.00
CA GLN A 34 8.09 -7.64 -7.16
C GLN A 34 8.90 -7.06 -6.01
N ARG A 35 8.59 -5.83 -5.59
CA ARG A 35 9.31 -5.14 -4.53
C ARG A 35 9.05 -5.77 -3.16
N ILE A 36 7.80 -6.17 -2.89
CA ILE A 36 7.45 -6.89 -1.67
C ILE A 36 8.12 -8.27 -1.62
N ALA A 37 8.08 -9.02 -2.72
CA ALA A 37 8.71 -10.33 -2.81
C ALA A 37 10.23 -10.25 -2.67
N ALA A 38 10.87 -9.27 -3.33
CA ALA A 38 12.29 -9.00 -3.19
C ALA A 38 12.67 -8.65 -1.75
N HIS A 39 11.87 -7.82 -1.07
CA HIS A 39 12.08 -7.51 0.35
C HIS A 39 11.96 -8.77 1.23
N ALA A 40 11.06 -9.69 0.90
CA ALA A 40 10.93 -10.98 1.57
C ALA A 40 11.98 -12.04 1.16
N GLY A 41 12.90 -11.71 0.24
CA GLY A 41 13.90 -12.66 -0.27
C GLY A 41 13.32 -13.79 -1.13
N LEU A 42 12.15 -13.58 -1.73
CA LEU A 42 11.39 -14.58 -2.48
C LEU A 42 11.11 -14.15 -3.92
N SER A 43 10.89 -15.12 -4.80
CA SER A 43 10.34 -14.83 -6.13
C SER A 43 8.89 -14.32 -6.00
N PRO A 44 8.42 -13.44 -6.91
CA PRO A 44 7.04 -12.94 -6.90
C PRO A 44 5.98 -14.04 -6.85
N TYR A 45 6.21 -15.14 -7.57
CA TYR A 45 5.32 -16.28 -7.63
C TYR A 45 5.26 -17.04 -6.29
N HIS A 46 6.42 -17.39 -5.72
CA HIS A 46 6.48 -18.09 -4.42
C HIS A 46 5.89 -17.23 -3.32
N PHE A 47 6.23 -15.95 -3.30
CA PHE A 47 5.70 -15.01 -2.33
C PHE A 47 4.18 -14.89 -2.41
N SER A 48 3.62 -14.69 -3.61
CA SER A 48 2.17 -14.56 -3.78
C SER A 48 1.43 -15.81 -3.29
N ARG A 49 1.95 -17.00 -3.59
CA ARG A 49 1.37 -18.27 -3.11
C ARG A 49 1.44 -18.40 -1.60
N LEU A 50 2.60 -18.14 -1.00
CA LEU A 50 2.80 -18.21 0.45
C LEU A 50 1.91 -17.22 1.19
N PHE A 51 1.85 -15.98 0.71
CA PHE A 51 1.03 -14.93 1.30
C PHE A 51 -0.45 -15.29 1.25
N THR A 52 -0.92 -15.80 0.11
CA THR A 52 -2.32 -16.21 -0.05
C THR A 52 -2.63 -17.42 0.83
N ALA A 53 -1.75 -18.41 0.91
CA ALA A 53 -1.92 -19.56 1.79
C ALA A 53 -2.01 -19.16 3.27
N ARG A 54 -1.27 -18.12 3.68
CA ARG A 54 -1.26 -17.63 5.08
C ARG A 54 -2.41 -16.68 5.42
N THR A 55 -2.85 -15.85 4.47
CA THR A 55 -3.83 -14.76 4.74
C THR A 55 -5.20 -14.98 4.10
N GLY A 56 -5.34 -15.99 3.24
CA GLY A 56 -6.54 -16.24 2.46
C GLY A 56 -6.79 -15.26 1.31
N ARG A 57 -5.89 -14.30 1.05
CA ARG A 57 -6.06 -13.26 0.04
C ARG A 57 -4.75 -12.90 -0.67
N SER A 58 -4.87 -12.35 -1.88
CA SER A 58 -3.73 -11.82 -2.63
C SER A 58 -3.06 -10.66 -1.89
N VAL A 59 -1.72 -10.59 -1.94
CA VAL A 59 -0.96 -9.47 -1.37
C VAL A 59 -1.37 -8.13 -1.99
N MET A 60 -1.59 -8.06 -3.30
CA MET A 60 -1.94 -6.79 -3.94
C MET A 60 -3.35 -6.33 -3.56
N LEU A 61 -4.25 -7.27 -3.28
CA LEU A 61 -5.56 -6.95 -2.70
C LEU A 61 -5.41 -6.40 -1.27
N HIS A 62 -4.55 -7.01 -0.45
CA HIS A 62 -4.24 -6.51 0.88
C HIS A 62 -3.69 -5.07 0.83
N VAL A 63 -2.67 -4.82 0.02
CA VAL A 63 -2.07 -3.48 -0.16
C VAL A 63 -3.12 -2.45 -0.58
N ARG A 64 -3.98 -2.78 -1.55
CA ARG A 64 -5.06 -1.89 -2.01
C ARG A 64 -6.03 -1.54 -0.88
N GLN A 65 -6.46 -2.52 -0.08
CA GLN A 65 -7.36 -2.30 1.04
C GLN A 65 -6.73 -1.41 2.11
N ARG A 66 -5.45 -1.64 2.43
CA ARG A 66 -4.71 -0.86 3.42
C ARG A 66 -4.51 0.59 2.96
N ARG A 67 -4.23 0.83 1.67
CA ARG A 67 -4.21 2.18 1.09
C ARG A 67 -5.55 2.91 1.22
N LEU A 68 -6.65 2.23 0.89
CA LEU A 68 -7.99 2.82 1.06
C LEU A 68 -8.30 3.15 2.53
N SER A 69 -7.96 2.26 3.46
CA SER A 69 -8.11 2.52 4.89
C SER A 69 -7.25 3.68 5.38
N ALA A 70 -6.01 3.80 4.88
CA ALA A 70 -5.12 4.91 5.23
C ALA A 70 -5.66 6.25 4.69
N ALA A 71 -6.12 6.28 3.44
CA ALA A 71 -6.76 7.45 2.84
C ALA A 71 -8.03 7.86 3.60
N ALA A 72 -8.88 6.90 3.97
CA ALA A 72 -10.09 7.16 4.76
C ALA A 72 -9.77 7.70 6.16
N ARG A 73 -8.72 7.17 6.83
CA ARG A 73 -8.26 7.71 8.13
C ARG A 73 -7.73 9.13 8.02
N ARG A 74 -6.95 9.42 6.97
CA ARG A 74 -6.45 10.77 6.72
C ARG A 74 -7.60 11.76 6.48
N LEU A 75 -8.61 11.32 5.71
CA LEU A 75 -9.83 12.10 5.49
C LEU A 75 -10.63 12.33 6.78
N ALA A 76 -10.70 11.34 7.67
CA ALA A 76 -11.42 11.44 8.94
C ALA A 76 -10.67 12.26 10.01
N GLY A 77 -9.33 12.28 9.96
CA GLY A 77 -8.48 12.98 10.93
C GLY A 77 -8.22 14.45 10.62
N GLU A 78 -8.43 14.89 9.39
CA GLU A 78 -8.26 16.29 8.97
C GLU A 78 -9.59 16.88 8.49
N PRO A 79 -10.44 17.40 9.41
CA PRO A 79 -11.65 18.14 9.07
C PRO A 79 -11.27 19.48 8.42
N GLY A 80 -10.92 19.43 7.12
CA GLY A 80 -10.39 20.57 6.39
C GLY A 80 -9.49 20.21 5.21
N LEU A 81 -9.07 18.93 5.08
CA LEU A 81 -8.38 18.47 3.88
C LEU A 81 -9.32 18.63 2.69
N LYS A 82 -9.06 19.61 1.84
CA LYS A 82 -9.89 19.88 0.66
C LYS A 82 -9.91 18.60 -0.18
N LEU A 83 -11.08 17.96 -0.28
CA LEU A 83 -11.29 16.74 -1.08
C LEU A 83 -10.69 16.86 -2.49
N ALA A 84 -10.61 18.08 -3.04
CA ALA A 84 -9.89 18.41 -4.27
C ALA A 84 -8.46 17.85 -4.33
N ASN A 85 -7.64 18.00 -3.27
CA ASN A 85 -6.26 17.51 -3.29
C ASN A 85 -6.22 15.98 -3.30
N LEU A 86 -7.12 15.33 -2.56
CA LEU A 86 -7.20 13.87 -2.51
C LEU A 86 -7.71 13.27 -3.83
N ALA A 87 -8.61 13.98 -4.51
CA ALA A 87 -9.09 13.63 -5.84
C ALA A 87 -7.94 13.65 -6.86
N PHE A 88 -7.15 14.73 -6.87
CA PHE A 88 -5.97 14.84 -7.74
C PHE A 88 -4.92 13.76 -7.45
N ASP A 89 -4.60 13.52 -6.17
CA ASP A 89 -3.64 12.48 -5.76
C ASP A 89 -4.13 11.07 -6.14
N SER A 90 -5.45 10.88 -6.18
CA SER A 90 -6.10 9.63 -6.59
C SER A 90 -6.34 9.53 -8.11
N GLY A 91 -5.86 10.50 -8.90
CA GLY A 91 -5.97 10.51 -10.37
C GLY A 91 -7.33 10.96 -10.93
N PHE A 92 -8.17 11.58 -10.11
CA PHE A 92 -9.44 12.16 -10.52
C PHE A 92 -9.26 13.63 -10.90
N GLU A 93 -9.92 14.02 -11.99
CA GLU A 93 -9.86 15.37 -12.56
C GLU A 93 -10.59 16.41 -11.68
N SER A 94 -11.45 15.96 -10.77
CA SER A 94 -12.19 16.84 -9.86
C SER A 94 -12.66 16.14 -8.59
N GLN A 95 -12.87 16.95 -7.55
CA GLN A 95 -13.49 16.55 -6.29
C GLN A 95 -14.88 15.89 -6.47
N GLU A 96 -15.67 16.34 -7.45
CA GLU A 96 -17.00 15.78 -7.71
C GLU A 96 -16.93 14.36 -8.29
N ALA A 97 -15.97 14.08 -9.19
CA ALA A 97 -15.75 12.74 -9.73
C ALA A 97 -15.34 11.75 -8.63
N PHE A 98 -14.47 12.18 -7.72
CA PHE A 98 -14.08 11.40 -6.55
C PHE A 98 -15.27 11.13 -5.60
N THR A 99 -16.09 12.15 -5.33
CA THR A 99 -17.27 12.01 -4.44
C THR A 99 -18.32 11.05 -5.01
N ARG A 100 -18.54 11.05 -6.33
CA ARG A 100 -19.43 10.07 -7.00
C ARG A 100 -18.91 8.64 -6.88
N ALA A 101 -17.60 8.43 -6.92
CA ALA A 101 -17.01 7.09 -6.80
C ALA A 101 -17.11 6.51 -5.38
N PHE A 102 -17.29 7.36 -4.37
CA PHE A 102 -17.44 6.97 -2.95
C PHE A 102 -18.90 6.83 -2.50
N ARG A 103 -19.87 7.18 -3.35
CA ARG A 103 -21.31 7.15 -3.03
C ARG A 103 -21.98 5.86 -3.50
#